data_AF-A0A5J4WCI9-F1
#
_entry.id   AF-A0A5J4WCI9-F1
#
_cell.length_a   1.000
_cell.length_b   1.000
_cell.length_c   1.000
_cell.angle_alpha   90.00
_cell.angle_beta   90.00
_cell.angle_gamma   90.00
#
_symmetry.space_group_name_H-M   'P 1'
#
loop_
_entity.id
_entity.type
_entity.pdbx_description
1 polymer ?
#
loop_
_entity_poly.entity_id
_entity_poly.type
_entity_poly.pdbx_seq_one_letter_code
_entity_poly.pdbx_strand_id
1 'polypeptide(L)'
;MENKNLYVDRINHNRSDNSLGNLRWLIRRDNYLNRTKPERQHITYTYLDRLPTDYIELSQYGKHTFEGLYFSPTEDIFYMSNSIKYKELHVNEKLNGALFVYAPDINVKGHQIHYIRAKRIIKNLTQD
;
A
#
# COMPACT_ATOMS: atom_id res chain seq x y z
N MET A 1 -25.23 3.42 10.79
CA MET A 1 -23.88 3.16 11.32
C MET A 1 -23.24 2.10 10.44
N GLU A 2 -22.22 2.48 9.68
CA GLU A 2 -21.53 1.55 8.79
C GLU A 2 -20.76 0.53 9.65
N ASN A 3 -21.09 -0.75 9.49
CA ASN A 3 -20.52 -1.81 10.29
C ASN A 3 -19.07 -2.04 9.81
N LYS A 4 -18.12 -1.30 10.40
CA LYS A 4 -16.69 -1.51 10.13
C LYS A 4 -16.34 -2.91 10.62
N ASN A 5 -16.20 -3.86 9.69
CA ASN A 5 -15.72 -5.21 10.01
C ASN A 5 -14.28 -5.09 10.55
N LEU A 6 -14.17 -5.13 11.88
CA LEU A 6 -12.91 -5.10 12.60
C LEU A 6 -12.31 -6.50 12.70
N TYR A 7 -10.99 -6.57 12.55
CA TYR A 7 -10.18 -7.79 12.62
C TYR A 7 -9.10 -7.60 13.69
N VAL A 8 -8.76 -8.69 14.37
CA VAL A 8 -7.62 -8.72 15.30
C VAL A 8 -6.33 -8.84 14.49
N ASP A 9 -5.47 -7.83 14.60
CA ASP A 9 -4.13 -7.78 14.03
C ASP A 9 -3.07 -7.85 15.15
N ARG A 10 -1.88 -8.35 14.81
CA ARG A 10 -0.73 -8.43 15.73
C ARG A 10 0.30 -7.38 15.36
N ILE A 11 0.63 -6.49 16.30
CA ILE A 11 1.49 -5.32 16.07
C ILE A 11 2.88 -5.75 15.61
N ASN A 12 3.47 -6.76 16.24
CA ASN A 12 4.81 -7.27 15.90
C ASN A 12 4.81 -8.28 14.74
N HIS A 13 3.65 -8.55 14.12
CA HIS A 13 3.46 -9.54 13.06
C HIS A 13 3.86 -11.00 13.42
N ASN A 14 4.13 -11.30 14.70
CA ASN A 14 4.44 -12.64 15.19
C ASN A 14 3.15 -13.37 15.61
N ARG A 15 2.76 -14.40 14.85
CA ARG A 15 1.53 -15.17 15.10
C ARG A 15 1.50 -15.90 16.45
N SER A 16 2.65 -16.18 17.03
CA SER A 16 2.77 -16.90 18.30
C SER A 16 2.66 -15.99 19.53
N ASP A 17 2.81 -14.67 19.37
CA ASP A 17 2.70 -13.71 20.45
C ASP A 17 1.26 -13.20 20.56
N ASN A 18 0.54 -13.68 21.58
CA ASN A 18 -0.84 -13.30 21.88
C ASN A 18 -0.96 -12.43 23.15
N SER A 19 0.11 -11.75 23.55
CA SER A 19 0.05 -10.78 24.65
C SER A 19 -0.93 -9.66 24.30
N LEU A 20 -1.71 -9.19 25.28
CA LEU A 20 -2.75 -8.17 25.03
C LEU A 20 -2.17 -6.88 24.43
N GLY A 21 -0.96 -6.50 24.86
CA GLY A 21 -0.25 -5.34 24.31
C GLY A 21 0.20 -5.50 22.85
N ASN A 22 0.22 -6.72 22.33
CA ASN A 22 0.55 -7.01 20.93
C ASN A 22 -0.68 -7.10 20.01
N LEU A 23 -1.91 -7.05 20.55
CA LEU A 23 -3.14 -7.14 19.76
C LEU A 23 -3.75 -5.76 19.52
N ARG A 24 -4.29 -5.54 18.32
CA ARG A 24 -5.06 -4.34 17.98
C ARG A 24 -6.22 -4.64 17.05
N TRP A 25 -7.23 -3.77 17.04
CA TRP A 25 -8.34 -3.83 16.09
C TRP A 25 -8.03 -2.99 14.85
N LEU A 26 -8.18 -3.60 13.67
CA LEU A 26 -8.04 -2.92 12.38
C LEU A 26 -9.22 -3.21 11.49
N ILE A 27 -9.51 -2.30 10.56
CA ILE A 27 -10.47 -2.59 9.49
C ILE A 27 -9.89 -3.67 8.57
N ARG A 28 -10.79 -4.37 7.86
CA ARG A 28 -10.43 -5.44 6.91
C ARG A 28 -9.30 -5.05 5.95
N ARG A 29 -9.35 -3.82 5.43
CA ARG A 29 -8.41 -3.27 4.45
C ARG A 29 -7.00 -3.21 5.03
N ASP A 30 -6.83 -2.60 6.18
CA ASP A 30 -5.54 -2.41 6.84
C ASP A 30 -4.94 -3.76 7.27
N ASN A 31 -5.79 -4.65 7.81
CA ASN A 31 -5.36 -6.01 8.14
C ASN A 31 -4.84 -6.77 6.90
N TYR A 32 -5.45 -6.56 5.72
CA TYR A 32 -4.96 -7.15 4.47
C TYR A 32 -3.61 -6.56 4.04
N LEU A 33 -3.41 -5.25 4.21
CA LEU A 33 -2.14 -4.57 3.91
C LEU A 33 -0.99 -5.03 4.82
N ASN A 34 -1.31 -5.35 6.08
CA ASN A 34 -0.39 -5.88 7.09
C ASN A 34 0.02 -7.33 6.85
N ARG A 35 -0.59 -8.04 5.90
CA ARG A 35 -0.14 -9.39 5.54
C ARG A 35 1.24 -9.31 4.91
N THR A 36 2.23 -9.78 5.66
CA THR A 36 3.64 -9.66 5.32
C THR A 36 4.12 -10.63 4.26
N LYS A 37 3.39 -11.72 3.96
CA LYS A 37 3.84 -12.72 2.97
C LYS A 37 2.67 -13.43 2.28
N PRO A 38 2.59 -13.48 0.94
CA PRO A 38 2.04 -14.66 0.28
C PRO A 38 3.01 -15.83 0.54
N GLU A 39 2.48 -17.01 0.84
CA GLU A 39 3.20 -18.26 1.20
C GLU A 39 4.26 -18.73 0.18
N ARG A 40 4.44 -18.03 -0.94
CA ARG A 40 5.17 -18.48 -2.12
C ARG A 40 6.30 -17.56 -2.60
N GLN A 41 6.63 -16.45 -1.93
CA GLN A 41 7.61 -15.49 -2.48
C GLN A 41 8.58 -14.92 -1.43
N HIS A 42 9.84 -14.76 -1.86
CA HIS A 42 10.97 -14.20 -1.10
C HIS A 42 10.89 -12.66 -1.04
N ILE A 43 9.69 -12.11 -0.80
CA ILE A 43 9.48 -10.66 -0.73
C ILE A 43 9.51 -10.25 0.74
N THR A 44 10.43 -9.34 1.06
CA THR A 44 10.48 -8.63 2.34
C THR A 44 9.88 -7.24 2.14
N TYR A 45 8.95 -6.84 3.02
CA TYR A 45 8.35 -5.51 2.97
C TYR A 45 9.00 -4.59 3.99
N THR A 46 9.32 -3.38 3.55
CA THR A 46 9.73 -2.26 4.40
C THR A 46 8.49 -1.48 4.83
N TYR A 47 8.47 -1.03 6.09
CA TYR A 47 7.42 -0.17 6.62
C TYR A 47 8.05 1.07 7.26
N LEU A 48 7.57 2.24 6.88
CA LEU A 48 8.03 3.54 7.37
C LEU A 48 7.01 4.15 8.34
N ASP A 49 7.50 4.85 9.36
CA ASP A 49 6.64 5.60 10.27
C ASP A 49 6.21 6.96 9.68
N ARG A 50 6.97 7.48 8.68
CA ARG A 50 6.70 8.74 7.98
C ARG A 50 7.02 8.59 6.49
N LEU A 51 6.24 9.26 5.62
CA LEU A 51 6.52 9.33 4.19
C LEU A 51 7.70 10.29 3.90
N PRO A 52 8.40 10.11 2.76
CA PRO A 52 9.30 11.11 2.20
C PRO A 52 8.59 12.46 2.03
N THR A 53 9.29 13.60 2.14
CA THR A 53 8.64 14.93 2.09
C THR A 53 8.07 15.33 0.73
N ASP A 54 8.53 14.68 -0.34
CA ASP A 54 8.12 14.94 -1.72
C ASP A 54 6.97 14.04 -2.19
N TYR A 55 6.32 13.33 -1.26
CA TYR A 55 5.24 12.41 -1.59
C TYR A 55 4.09 13.12 -2.31
N ILE A 56 3.50 12.40 -3.26
CA ILE A 56 2.31 12.82 -3.99
C ILE A 56 1.26 11.73 -3.81
N GLU A 57 0.07 12.12 -3.35
CA GLU A 57 -1.06 11.20 -3.26
C GLU A 57 -1.66 10.92 -4.65
N LEU A 58 -1.76 9.63 -4.98
CA LEU A 58 -2.42 9.15 -6.20
C LEU A 58 -3.80 8.60 -5.85
N SER A 59 -4.75 9.50 -5.60
CA SER A 59 -6.13 9.14 -5.23
C SER A 59 -6.94 8.54 -6.38
N GLN A 60 -6.52 8.76 -7.64
CA GLN A 60 -7.18 8.21 -8.83
C GLN A 60 -6.18 7.63 -9.83
N TYR A 61 -6.48 6.42 -10.35
CA TYR A 61 -5.75 5.80 -11.45
C TYR A 61 -6.71 5.12 -12.43
N GLY A 62 -6.93 5.76 -13.58
CA GLY A 62 -7.95 5.33 -14.53
C GLY A 62 -9.34 5.50 -13.92
N LYS A 63 -10.08 4.39 -13.74
CA LYS A 63 -11.42 4.38 -13.12
C LYS A 63 -11.42 3.93 -11.64
N HIS A 64 -10.23 3.79 -11.05
CA HIS A 64 -10.04 3.24 -9.72
C HIS A 64 -9.67 4.36 -8.75
N THR A 65 -10.33 4.35 -7.59
CA THR A 65 -10.10 5.30 -6.50
C THR A 65 -9.34 4.62 -5.39
N PHE A 66 -8.32 5.31 -4.89
CA PHE A 66 -7.45 4.82 -3.82
C PHE A 66 -7.50 5.80 -2.65
N GLU A 67 -7.27 5.28 -1.46
CA GLU A 67 -7.06 6.06 -0.25
C GLU A 67 -5.67 5.72 0.26
N GLY A 68 -4.79 6.71 0.47
CA GLY A 68 -3.48 6.44 1.03
C GLY A 68 -2.50 5.68 0.12
N LEU A 69 -2.66 5.80 -1.20
CA LEU A 69 -1.67 5.41 -2.20
C LEU A 69 -0.79 6.64 -2.52
N TYR A 70 0.50 6.54 -2.27
CA TYR A 70 1.44 7.65 -2.43
C TYR A 70 2.60 7.26 -3.35
N PHE A 71 3.22 8.26 -3.97
CA PHE A 71 4.42 8.10 -4.79
C PHE A 71 5.44 9.17 -4.43
N SER A 72 6.71 8.80 -4.24
CA SER A 72 7.82 9.74 -4.11
C SER A 72 8.55 9.85 -5.46
N PRO A 73 8.54 11.02 -6.12
CA PRO A 73 9.29 11.23 -7.35
C PRO A 73 10.81 11.10 -7.18
N THR A 74 11.37 11.49 -6.02
CA THR A 74 12.82 11.43 -5.76
C THR A 74 13.29 10.00 -5.49
N GLU A 75 12.52 9.20 -4.74
CA GLU A 75 12.88 7.81 -4.44
C GLU A 75 12.42 6.82 -5.53
N ASP A 76 11.50 7.24 -6.41
CA ASP A 76 10.84 6.40 -7.42
C ASP A 76 10.11 5.18 -6.84
N ILE A 77 9.50 5.37 -5.66
CA ILE A 77 8.83 4.32 -4.89
C ILE A 77 7.36 4.67 -4.65
N PHE A 78 6.51 3.64 -4.72
CA PHE A 78 5.12 3.72 -4.26
C PHE A 78 4.99 3.25 -2.82
N TYR A 79 4.16 3.94 -2.05
CA TYR A 79 3.81 3.58 -0.68
C TYR A 79 2.30 3.41 -0.53
N MET A 80 1.89 2.53 0.37
CA MET A 80 0.49 2.37 0.76
C MET A 80 0.36 2.49 2.28
N SER A 81 -0.52 3.36 2.74
CA SER A 81 -0.86 3.46 4.15
C SER A 81 -1.70 2.26 4.60
N ASN A 82 -1.35 1.67 5.73
CA ASN A 82 -2.18 0.72 6.48
C ASN A 82 -2.82 1.37 7.72
N SER A 83 -2.98 2.70 7.67
CA SER A 83 -3.44 3.57 8.75
C SER A 83 -2.52 3.69 9.98
N ILE A 84 -1.37 3.00 9.99
CA ILE A 84 -0.40 3.06 11.11
C ILE A 84 1.01 3.39 10.60
N LYS A 85 1.41 2.77 9.49
CA LYS A 85 2.68 2.90 8.80
C LYS A 85 2.43 3.00 7.29
N TYR A 86 3.50 3.31 6.57
CA TYR A 86 3.53 3.33 5.12
C TYR A 86 4.35 2.15 4.63
N LYS A 87 3.71 1.28 3.87
CA LYS A 87 4.35 0.10 3.27
C LYS A 87 4.93 0.46 1.92
N GLU A 88 6.22 0.19 1.72
CA GLU A 88 6.82 0.21 0.38
C GLU A 88 6.21 -0.90 -0.48
N LEU A 89 5.65 -0.52 -1.63
CA LEU A 89 5.04 -1.47 -2.54
C LEU A 89 6.10 -2.14 -3.40
N HIS A 90 6.07 -3.47 -3.43
CA HIS A 90 6.98 -4.26 -4.24
C HIS A 90 6.78 -3.99 -5.73
N VAL A 91 7.87 -3.65 -6.42
CA VAL A 91 7.90 -3.47 -7.87
C VAL A 91 7.93 -4.82 -8.56
N ASN A 92 6.96 -5.03 -9.43
CA ASN A 92 6.84 -6.21 -10.28
C ASN A 92 7.19 -5.81 -11.71
N GLU A 93 7.71 -6.76 -12.47
CA GLU A 93 8.07 -6.60 -13.87
C GLU A 93 7.26 -7.58 -14.74
N LYS A 94 6.71 -7.09 -15.85
CA LYS A 94 6.10 -7.92 -16.89
C LYS A 94 7.16 -8.48 -17.83
N LEU A 95 6.82 -9.52 -18.60
CA LEU A 95 7.71 -10.07 -19.64
C LEU A 95 8.21 -9.03 -20.66
N ASN A 96 7.47 -7.95 -20.87
CA ASN A 96 7.85 -6.85 -21.77
C ASN A 96 8.62 -5.71 -21.07
N GLY A 97 9.11 -5.92 -19.85
CA GLY A 97 9.85 -4.93 -19.06
C GLY A 97 8.99 -3.86 -18.38
N ALA A 98 7.66 -3.90 -18.54
CA ALA A 98 6.79 -2.91 -17.91
C ALA A 98 6.74 -3.10 -16.38
N LEU A 99 7.18 -2.07 -15.65
CA LEU A 99 7.17 -2.03 -14.18
C LEU A 99 5.81 -1.60 -13.62
N PHE A 100 5.37 -2.27 -12.57
CA PHE A 100 4.12 -1.96 -11.88
C PHE A 100 4.14 -2.38 -10.40
N VAL A 101 3.31 -1.75 -9.59
CA VAL A 101 3.01 -2.21 -8.22
C VAL A 101 1.56 -2.71 -8.13
N TYR A 102 1.27 -3.53 -7.13
CA TYR A 102 -0.11 -3.88 -6.78
C TYR A 102 -0.60 -3.01 -5.62
N ALA A 103 -1.75 -2.35 -5.82
CA ALA A 103 -2.41 -1.54 -4.80
C ALA A 103 -3.90 -1.91 -4.71
N PRO A 104 -4.47 -2.14 -3.51
CA PRO A 104 -5.91 -2.27 -3.35
C PRO A 104 -6.61 -0.90 -3.44
N ASP A 105 -7.70 -0.86 -4.20
CA ASP A 105 -8.62 0.29 -4.21
C ASP A 105 -9.44 0.38 -2.91
N ILE A 106 -10.30 1.39 -2.81
CA ILE A 106 -11.23 1.59 -1.68
C ILE A 106 -12.18 0.39 -1.47
N ASN A 107 -12.40 -0.44 -2.50
CA ASN A 107 -13.21 -1.66 -2.42
C ASN A 107 -12.37 -2.91 -2.09
N VAL A 108 -11.11 -2.71 -1.68
CA VAL A 108 -10.14 -3.77 -1.34
C VAL A 108 -9.80 -4.67 -2.55
N LYS A 109 -10.07 -4.22 -3.77
CA LYS A 109 -9.71 -4.93 -5.00
C LYS A 109 -8.32 -4.49 -5.47
N GLY A 110 -7.41 -5.44 -5.65
CA GLY A 110 -6.05 -5.18 -6.10
C GLY A 110 -5.98 -4.82 -7.59
N HIS A 111 -5.24 -3.76 -7.92
CA HIS A 111 -5.00 -3.29 -9.28
C HIS A 111 -3.52 -3.08 -9.56
N GLN A 112 -3.13 -3.22 -10.83
CA GLN A 112 -1.77 -2.93 -11.30
C GLN A 112 -1.63 -1.43 -11.56
N ILE A 113 -0.70 -0.79 -10.85
CA ILE A 113 -0.34 0.60 -11.04
C ILE A 113 0.97 0.62 -11.82
N HIS A 114 0.89 0.86 -13.13
CA HIS A 114 2.07 0.94 -13.99
C HIS A 114 2.80 2.26 -13.81
N TYR A 115 4.12 2.17 -13.62
CA TYR A 115 5.02 3.31 -13.38
C TYR A 115 4.87 4.41 -14.44
N ILE A 116 4.99 4.05 -15.71
CA ILE A 116 4.94 5.02 -16.84
C ILE A 116 3.64 5.83 -16.81
N ARG A 117 2.50 5.15 -16.63
CA ARG A 117 1.19 5.79 -16.64
C ARG A 117 0.95 6.62 -15.38
N ALA A 118 1.38 6.12 -14.21
CA ALA A 118 1.24 6.84 -12.95
C ALA A 118 2.08 8.12 -12.95
N LYS A 119 3.35 8.05 -13.37
CA LYS A 119 4.23 9.23 -13.52
C LYS A 119 3.63 10.28 -14.46
N ARG A 120 2.97 9.86 -15.55
CA ARG A 120 2.26 10.80 -16.45
C ARG A 120 1.09 11.50 -15.76
N ILE A 121 0.29 10.77 -14.98
CA ILE A 121 -0.82 11.35 -14.21
C ILE A 121 -0.27 12.34 -13.18
N ILE A 122 0.75 11.92 -12.43
CA ILE A 122 1.38 12.73 -11.37
C ILE A 122 1.98 14.01 -11.92
N LYS A 123 2.68 13.94 -13.07
CA LYS A 123 3.22 15.14 -13.73
C LYS A 123 2.12 16.16 -14.04
N ASN A 124 0.97 15.71 -14.49
CA ASN A 124 -0.16 16.59 -14.79
C ASN A 124 -0.76 17.22 -13.52
N LEU A 125 -0.75 16.50 -12.39
CA LEU A 125 -1.23 17.02 -11.10
C LEU A 125 -0.32 18.10 -10.50
N THR A 126 0.96 18.09 -10.83
CA THR A 126 1.96 19.04 -10.30
C THR A 126 2.19 20.28 -11.17
N GLN A 127 1.46 20.40 -12.28
CA GLN A 127 1.59 21.51 -13.24
C GLN A 127 0.51 22.59 -13.09
N ASP A 128 -0.41 22.40 -12.14
CA ASP A 128 -1.43 23.38 -11.71
C ASP A 128 -1.00 24.06 -10.39
#